data_AF-A0A4Q6E753-F1
#
_entry.id   AF-A0A4Q6E753-F1
#
_cell.length_a   1.000
_cell.length_b   1.000
_cell.length_c   1.000
_cell.angle_alpha   90.00
_cell.angle_beta   90.00
_cell.angle_gamma   90.00
#
_symmetry.space_group_name_H-M   'P 1'
#
loop_
_entity.id
_entity.type
_entity.pdbx_description
1 polymer ?
#
loop_
_entity_poly.entity_id
_entity_poly.type
_entity_poly.pdbx_seq_one_letter_code
_entity_poly.pdbx_strand_id
1 'polypeptide(L)'
;PVRMVENPRFAVGMHSSIRAGVKALGACDFFAVCLGDQPTIPALVYAELRSEVGEESLLAPANSGKRGSPVFISSALIPEILAHEDDDRGCAYLFQSHAAKLVEVIDPSIFQDLDTPEDYAALK
;
A
#
# COMPACT_ATOMS: atom_id res chain seq x y z
N PRO A 1 13.38 11.42 9.79
CA PRO A 1 12.85 10.94 11.10
C PRO A 1 11.55 10.17 10.86
N VAL A 2 11.28 9.12 11.63
CA VAL A 2 10.02 8.35 11.54
C VAL A 2 8.97 9.03 12.45
N ARG A 3 7.74 9.20 11.95
CA ARG A 3 6.60 9.69 12.72
C ARG A 3 5.67 8.51 13.03
N MET A 4 5.36 8.30 14.30
CA MET A 4 4.39 7.30 14.74
C MET A 4 3.01 7.94 14.90
N VAL A 5 1.97 7.22 14.49
CA VAL A 5 0.57 7.65 14.59
C VAL A 5 -0.21 6.49 15.17
N GLU A 6 -0.87 6.71 16.31
CA GLU A 6 -1.71 5.70 16.93
C GLU A 6 -3.10 5.68 16.28
N ASN A 7 -3.58 4.48 15.94
CA ASN A 7 -4.97 4.27 15.56
C ASN A 7 -5.72 3.54 16.69
N PRO A 8 -6.50 4.26 17.53
CA PRO A 8 -7.26 3.63 18.61
C PRO A 8 -8.43 2.76 18.12
N ARG A 9 -8.76 2.83 16.82
CA ARG A 9 -9.87 2.07 16.21
C ARG A 9 -9.39 0.90 15.36
N PHE A 10 -8.19 0.37 15.61
CA PHE A 10 -7.61 -0.75 14.83
C PHE A 10 -8.56 -1.96 14.70
N ALA A 11 -9.36 -2.22 15.74
CA ALA A 11 -10.32 -3.33 15.77
C ALA A 11 -11.48 -3.19 14.77
N VAL A 12 -11.68 -2.01 14.17
CA VAL A 12 -12.74 -1.78 13.17
C VAL A 12 -12.34 -2.27 11.78
N GLY A 13 -11.03 -2.38 11.50
CA GLY A 13 -10.51 -2.86 10.22
C GLY A 13 -9.31 -2.07 9.72
N MET A 14 -8.66 -2.59 8.68
CA MET A 14 -7.39 -2.06 8.14
C MET A 14 -7.51 -0.62 7.65
N HIS A 15 -8.64 -0.24 7.06
CA HIS A 15 -8.83 1.10 6.51
C HIS A 15 -8.78 2.19 7.59
N SER A 16 -9.18 1.87 8.82
CA SER A 16 -9.09 2.81 9.95
C SER A 16 -7.65 3.26 10.22
N SER A 17 -6.67 2.37 10.03
CA SER A 17 -5.23 2.67 10.16
C SER A 17 -4.72 3.51 9.00
N ILE A 18 -5.18 3.23 7.78
CA ILE A 18 -4.86 4.02 6.58
C ILE A 18 -5.38 5.45 6.76
N ARG A 19 -6.62 5.63 7.23
CA ARG A 19 -7.18 6.96 7.51
C ARG A 19 -6.37 7.72 8.57
N ALA A 20 -5.88 7.04 9.60
CA ALA A 20 -4.99 7.66 10.59
C ALA A 20 -3.67 8.12 9.96
N GLY A 21 -3.05 7.27 9.13
CA GLY A 21 -1.82 7.60 8.41
C GLY A 21 -1.98 8.78 7.46
N VAL A 22 -3.01 8.74 6.60
CA VAL A 22 -3.30 9.79 5.61
C VAL A 22 -3.56 11.15 6.27
N LYS A 23 -4.29 11.19 7.41
CA LYS A 23 -4.50 12.45 8.17
C LYS A 23 -3.20 13.04 8.73
N ALA A 24 -2.17 12.23 8.92
CA ALA A 24 -0.90 12.64 9.49
C ALA A 24 0.17 12.98 8.43
N LEU A 25 -0.11 12.74 7.14
CA LEU A 25 0.79 13.05 6.04
C LEU A 25 1.05 14.56 5.94
N GLY A 26 2.27 14.90 5.53
CA GLY A 26 2.59 16.24 5.05
C GLY A 26 2.22 16.39 3.57
N ALA A 27 2.51 17.57 3.01
CA ALA A 27 2.32 17.82 1.58
C ALA A 27 3.20 16.86 0.75
N CYS A 28 2.56 16.13 -0.17
CA CYS A 28 3.19 15.22 -1.12
C CYS A 28 2.25 15.02 -2.32
N ASP A 29 2.79 14.65 -3.47
CA ASP A 29 2.00 14.35 -4.67
C ASP A 29 1.47 12.91 -4.65
N PHE A 30 2.28 11.99 -4.13
CA PHE A 30 1.96 10.57 -3.97
C PHE A 30 2.48 10.05 -2.63
N PHE A 31 1.81 9.02 -2.12
CA PHE A 31 2.23 8.26 -0.96
C PHE A 31 2.10 6.76 -1.23
N ALA A 32 2.87 5.94 -0.52
CA ALA A 32 2.78 4.50 -0.59
C ALA A 32 2.06 3.94 0.65
N VAL A 33 1.19 2.97 0.45
CA VAL A 33 0.64 2.11 1.50
C VAL A 33 1.41 0.78 1.42
N CYS A 34 2.05 0.44 2.53
CA CYS A 34 2.83 -0.80 2.69
C CYS A 34 2.22 -1.62 3.83
N LEU A 35 2.29 -2.95 3.71
CA LEU A 35 1.88 -3.85 4.78
C LEU A 35 3.05 -4.13 5.73
N GLY A 36 2.77 -4.22 7.02
CA GLY A 36 3.80 -4.34 8.07
C GLY A 36 4.45 -5.73 8.14
N ASP A 37 3.77 -6.73 7.61
CA ASP A 37 4.11 -8.15 7.49
C ASP A 37 4.84 -8.50 6.18
N GLN A 38 5.14 -7.51 5.33
CA GLN A 38 5.90 -7.69 4.09
C GLN A 38 7.31 -7.05 4.13
N PRO A 39 8.18 -7.40 5.10
CA PRO A 39 9.48 -6.74 5.25
C PRO A 39 10.49 -7.16 4.19
N THR A 40 10.20 -8.19 3.39
CA THR A 40 11.12 -8.75 2.39
C THR A 40 11.08 -8.03 1.04
N ILE A 41 10.11 -7.13 0.82
CA ILE A 41 10.01 -6.35 -0.42
C ILE A 41 11.26 -5.46 -0.54
N PRO A 42 12.10 -5.63 -1.57
CA PRO A 42 13.34 -4.91 -1.68
C PRO A 42 13.10 -3.45 -2.08
N ALA A 43 14.01 -2.56 -1.64
CA ALA A 43 13.96 -1.14 -1.98
C ALA A 43 13.92 -0.86 -3.49
N LEU A 44 14.41 -1.79 -4.32
CA LEU A 44 14.36 -1.69 -5.77
C LEU A 44 12.91 -1.66 -6.29
N VAL A 45 11.99 -2.46 -5.73
CA VAL A 45 10.57 -2.45 -6.11
C VAL A 45 9.96 -1.07 -5.89
N TYR A 46 10.28 -0.43 -4.76
CA TYR A 46 9.83 0.94 -4.47
C TYR A 46 10.43 1.96 -5.44
N ALA A 47 11.69 1.79 -5.83
CA ALA A 47 12.37 2.67 -6.77
C ALA A 47 11.77 2.54 -8.19
N GLU A 48 11.48 1.32 -8.63
CA GLU A 48 10.82 1.04 -9.91
C GLU A 48 9.42 1.66 -9.96
N LEU A 49 8.59 1.42 -8.93
CA LEU A 49 7.26 2.03 -8.85
C LEU A 49 7.34 3.57 -8.85
N ARG A 50 8.32 4.13 -8.14
CA ARG A 50 8.54 5.57 -8.10
C ARG A 50 8.93 6.14 -9.47
N SER A 51 9.76 5.44 -10.25
CA SER A 51 10.13 5.90 -11.59
C SER A 51 8.96 5.85 -12.58
N GLU A 52 7.95 5.03 -12.29
CA GLU A 52 6.77 4.87 -13.12
C GLU A 52 5.62 5.83 -12.77
N VAL A 53 5.74 6.61 -11.69
CA VAL A 53 4.75 7.63 -11.29
C VAL A 53 4.50 8.59 -12.44
N GLY A 54 3.23 8.70 -12.80
CA GLY A 54 2.77 9.50 -13.93
C GLY A 54 1.44 10.19 -13.63
N GLU A 55 0.54 10.21 -14.61
CA GLU A 55 -0.77 10.83 -14.49
C GLU A 55 -1.78 9.93 -13.76
N GLU A 56 -1.51 8.62 -13.69
CA GLU A 56 -2.37 7.65 -13.02
C GLU A 56 -2.41 7.88 -11.51
N SER A 57 -3.61 7.80 -10.94
CA SER A 57 -3.79 8.04 -9.51
C SER A 57 -3.40 6.85 -8.64
N LEU A 58 -3.18 5.68 -9.24
CA LEU A 58 -2.80 4.44 -8.57
C LEU A 58 -1.69 3.74 -9.34
N LEU A 59 -0.67 3.28 -8.63
CA LEU A 59 0.36 2.40 -9.16
C LEU A 59 0.60 1.24 -8.21
N ALA A 60 0.81 0.05 -8.74
CA ALA A 60 1.13 -1.13 -7.95
C ALA A 60 2.02 -2.08 -8.75
N PRO A 61 2.88 -2.87 -8.10
CA PRO A 61 3.62 -3.90 -8.78
C PRO A 61 2.65 -5.02 -9.15
N ALA A 62 2.94 -5.71 -10.23
CA ALA A 62 2.23 -6.91 -10.64
C ALA A 62 3.22 -7.92 -11.21
N ASN A 63 2.86 -9.19 -11.11
CA ASN A 63 3.56 -10.25 -11.80
C ASN A 63 2.50 -11.16 -12.42
N SER A 64 2.62 -11.42 -13.73
CA SER A 64 1.70 -12.30 -14.44
C SER A 64 0.22 -11.86 -14.27
N GLY A 65 -0.03 -10.56 -14.28
CA GLY A 65 -1.37 -9.96 -14.11
C GLY A 65 -1.93 -9.97 -12.68
N LYS A 66 -1.22 -10.55 -11.71
CA LYS A 66 -1.60 -10.48 -10.30
C LYS A 66 -0.97 -9.24 -9.66
N ARG A 67 -1.81 -8.34 -9.14
CA ARG A 67 -1.40 -7.16 -8.36
C ARG A 67 -0.78 -7.57 -7.03
N GLY A 68 0.33 -6.94 -6.66
CA GLY A 68 1.00 -7.06 -5.37
C GLY A 68 1.02 -5.74 -4.58
N SER A 69 1.97 -5.66 -3.65
CA SER A 69 2.25 -4.55 -2.74
C SER A 69 3.70 -4.07 -2.92
N PRO A 70 4.05 -2.79 -2.65
CA PRO A 70 3.23 -1.71 -2.09
C PRO A 70 2.29 -1.06 -3.13
N VAL A 71 1.30 -0.31 -2.65
CA VAL A 71 0.43 0.50 -3.51
C VAL A 71 0.80 1.98 -3.39
N PHE A 72 1.11 2.60 -4.51
CA PHE A 72 1.32 4.04 -4.63
C PHE A 72 0.00 4.72 -4.99
N ILE A 73 -0.34 5.77 -4.27
CA ILE A 73 -1.64 6.46 -4.36
C ILE A 73 -1.37 7.96 -4.48
N SER A 74 -2.01 8.59 -5.45
CA SER A 74 -2.01 10.05 -5.58
C SER A 74 -2.68 10.68 -4.37
N SER A 75 -2.07 11.74 -3.84
CA SER A 75 -2.64 12.55 -2.77
C SER A 75 -3.98 13.19 -3.16
N ALA A 76 -4.31 13.26 -4.45
CA ALA A 76 -5.62 13.67 -4.93
C ALA A 76 -6.76 12.74 -4.47
N LEU A 77 -6.46 11.48 -4.14
CA LEU A 77 -7.43 10.50 -3.64
C LEU A 77 -7.63 10.53 -2.11
N ILE A 78 -6.88 11.39 -1.39
CA ILE A 78 -7.02 11.53 0.08
C ILE A 78 -8.47 11.85 0.50
N PRO A 79 -9.20 12.80 -0.12
CA PRO A 79 -10.58 13.07 0.26
C PRO A 79 -11.49 11.85 0.15
N GLU A 80 -11.30 11.04 -0.90
CA GLU A 80 -12.06 9.80 -1.12
C GLU A 80 -11.73 8.74 -0.06
N ILE A 81 -10.44 8.56 0.28
CA ILE A 81 -10.00 7.66 1.36
C ILE A 81 -10.63 8.04 2.70
N LEU A 82 -10.68 9.33 2.99
CA LEU A 82 -11.26 9.83 4.24
C LEU A 82 -12.77 9.67 4.30
N ALA A 83 -13.46 9.78 3.16
CA ALA A 83 -14.92 9.67 3.04
C ALA A 83 -15.42 8.22 2.93
N HIS A 84 -14.55 7.25 2.61
CA HIS A 84 -14.95 5.86 2.44
C HIS A 84 -15.49 5.25 3.75
N GLU A 85 -16.63 4.57 3.65
CA GLU A 85 -17.39 4.04 4.79
C GLU A 85 -16.98 2.63 5.20
N ASP A 86 -16.55 1.79 4.25
CA ASP A 86 -16.09 0.41 4.54
C ASP A 86 -14.70 0.46 5.17
N ASP A 87 -14.60 -0.07 6.39
CA ASP A 87 -13.38 -0.02 7.18
C ASP A 87 -12.46 -1.24 7.02
N ASP A 88 -12.94 -2.29 6.35
CA ASP A 88 -12.32 -3.62 6.42
C ASP A 88 -11.23 -3.79 5.35
N ARG A 89 -11.56 -3.52 4.08
CA ARG A 89 -10.74 -3.93 2.92
C ARG A 89 -9.60 -2.97 2.54
N GLY A 90 -9.33 -1.96 3.37
CA GLY A 90 -8.34 -0.91 3.11
C GLY A 90 -8.52 -0.24 1.75
N CYS A 91 -7.44 -0.04 1.00
CA CYS A 91 -7.46 0.67 -0.29
C CYS A 91 -7.85 -0.18 -1.51
N ALA A 92 -8.29 -1.42 -1.34
CA ALA A 92 -8.60 -2.31 -2.47
C ALA A 92 -9.72 -1.77 -3.38
N TYR A 93 -10.68 -1.01 -2.82
CA TYR A 93 -11.78 -0.43 -3.58
C TYR A 93 -11.33 0.62 -4.61
N LEU A 94 -10.21 1.30 -4.37
CA LEU A 94 -9.70 2.34 -5.28
C LEU A 94 -9.40 1.77 -6.67
N PHE A 95 -8.93 0.52 -6.74
CA PHE A 95 -8.65 -0.20 -7.99
C PHE A 95 -9.91 -0.58 -8.79
N GLN A 96 -11.10 -0.47 -8.19
CA GLN A 96 -12.37 -0.70 -8.88
C GLN A 96 -12.90 0.58 -9.53
N SER A 97 -12.54 1.74 -8.98
CA SER A 97 -13.08 3.05 -9.37
C SER A 97 -12.09 3.92 -10.15
N HIS A 98 -10.79 3.61 -10.08
CA HIS A 98 -9.74 4.38 -10.72
C HIS A 98 -8.87 3.51 -11.63
N ALA A 99 -8.39 4.12 -12.71
CA ALA A 99 -7.35 3.51 -13.54
C ALA A 99 -6.07 3.36 -12.69
N ALA A 100 -5.48 2.17 -12.73
CA ALA A 100 -4.23 1.86 -12.07
C ALA A 100 -3.19 1.41 -13.07
N LYS A 101 -1.97 1.91 -12.91
CA LYS A 101 -0.81 1.43 -13.64
C LYS A 101 -0.21 0.24 -12.90
N LEU A 102 -0.27 -0.93 -13.54
CA LEU A 102 0.41 -2.12 -13.04
C LEU A 102 1.82 -2.16 -13.62
N VAL A 103 2.82 -2.13 -12.75
CA VAL A 103 4.24 -2.21 -13.13
C VAL A 103 4.67 -3.65 -13.03
N GLU A 104 5.14 -4.25 -14.13
CA GLU A 104 5.60 -5.64 -14.11
C GLU A 104 6.89 -5.77 -13.29
N VAL A 105 6.85 -6.57 -12.23
CA VAL A 105 7.95 -6.80 -11.28
C VAL A 105 8.14 -8.30 -11.10
N ILE A 106 9.33 -8.80 -11.48
CA ILE A 106 9.68 -10.22 -11.36
C ILE A 106 10.29 -10.50 -9.98
N ASP A 107 9.55 -10.17 -8.92
CA ASP A 107 9.94 -10.41 -7.55
C ASP A 107 8.74 -10.98 -6.77
N PRO A 108 8.82 -12.23 -6.25
CA PRO A 108 7.70 -12.85 -5.54
C PRO A 108 7.42 -12.19 -4.17
N SER A 109 8.35 -11.41 -3.61
CA SER A 109 8.15 -10.73 -2.32
C SER A 109 6.96 -9.77 -2.33
N ILE A 110 6.56 -9.25 -3.50
CA ILE A 110 5.38 -8.39 -3.66
C ILE A 110 4.06 -9.09 -3.29
N PHE A 111 4.07 -10.41 -3.07
CA PHE A 111 2.94 -11.23 -2.65
C PHE A 111 3.16 -11.97 -1.32
N GLN A 112 4.35 -11.85 -0.71
CA GLN A 112 4.71 -12.67 0.44
C GLN A 112 4.39 -11.93 1.74
N ASP A 113 3.40 -12.43 2.47
CA ASP A 113 3.06 -11.99 3.82
C ASP A 113 3.72 -12.92 4.85
N LEU A 114 4.14 -12.39 6.00
CA LEU A 114 4.68 -13.15 7.13
C LEU A 114 3.67 -13.20 8.29
N ASP A 115 2.66 -14.03 8.14
CA ASP A 115 1.55 -14.13 9.09
C ASP A 115 1.86 -15.02 10.31
N THR A 116 2.75 -15.98 10.14
CA THR A 116 3.05 -17.00 11.14
C THR A 116 4.53 -17.00 11.56
N PRO A 117 4.85 -17.48 12.78
CA PRO A 117 6.23 -17.73 13.18
C PRO A 117 6.99 -18.64 12.22
N GLU A 118 6.30 -19.58 11.57
CA GLU A 118 6.83 -20.47 10.54
C GLU A 118 7.24 -19.70 9.28
N ASP A 119 6.42 -18.74 8.82
CA ASP A 119 6.75 -17.88 7.69
C ASP A 119 8.04 -17.09 7.96
N TYR A 120 8.16 -16.55 9.19
CA TYR A 120 9.38 -15.87 9.61
C TYR A 120 10.58 -16.81 9.70
N ALA A 121 10.40 -18.03 10.20
CA ALA A 121 11.47 -19.01 10.31
C ALA A 121 11.98 -19.47 8.92
N ALA A 122 11.12 -19.51 7.91
CA ALA A 122 11.47 -19.85 6.54
C ALA A 122 12.34 -18.79 5.83
N LEU A 123 12.47 -17.58 6.39
CA LEU A 123 13.37 -16.54 5.87
C LEU A 123 14.84 -16.70 6.31
N LYS A 124 15.14 -17.62 7.24
CA LYS A 124 16.47 -17.80 7.82
C LYS A 124 17.38 -18.68 6.98
#